data_AF-A0A7S2WN90-F1
#
_entry.id   AF-A0A7S2WN90-F1
#
_cell.length_a   1.000
_cell.length_b   1.000
_cell.length_c   1.000
_cell.angle_alpha   90.00
_cell.angle_beta   90.00
_cell.angle_gamma   90.00
#
_symmetry.space_group_name_H-M   'P 1'
#
loop_
_entity.id
_entity.type
_entity.pdbx_description
1 polymer ?
#
loop_
_entity_poly.entity_id
_entity_poly.type
_entity_poly.pdbx_seq_one_letter_code
_entity_poly.pdbx_strand_id
1 'polypeptide(L)'
;KMIKTLHDLLGKKGFRYMILAITKMDGDYEILNKRIAESKEITDLDSECENRRVIFGDNDKEIPAECLKRFDTELEKLVLKNRQDGLEYFTHNLYGKASA
;
A
#
# COMPACT_ATOMS: atom_id res chain seq x y z
N LYS A 1 3.56 14.93 8.00
CA LYS A 1 3.03 14.61 9.36
C LYS A 1 2.47 13.17 9.42
N MET A 2 1.55 12.78 8.55
CA MET A 2 0.95 11.43 8.54
C MET A 2 1.98 10.29 8.35
N ILE A 3 2.90 10.39 7.38
CA ILE A 3 3.93 9.35 7.15
C ILE A 3 4.79 9.11 8.39
N LYS A 4 5.24 10.19 9.04
CA LYS A 4 6.00 10.10 10.29
C LYS A 4 5.20 9.38 11.39
N THR A 5 3.92 9.70 11.54
CA THR A 5 3.05 8.99 12.50
C THR A 5 2.92 7.50 12.16
N LEU A 6 2.85 7.14 10.87
CA LEU A 6 2.84 5.73 10.45
C LEU A 6 4.16 5.03 10.78
N HIS A 7 5.31 5.69 10.58
CA HIS A 7 6.61 5.16 11.00
C HIS A 7 6.66 4.90 12.50
N ASP A 8 6.18 5.85 13.30
CA ASP A 8 6.18 5.75 14.76
C ASP A 8 5.24 4.62 15.26
N LEU A 9 4.11 4.39 14.57
CA LEU A 9 3.11 3.39 14.97
C LEU A 9 3.41 1.97 14.50
N LEU A 10 3.80 1.81 13.24
CA LEU A 10 3.90 0.50 12.59
C LEU A 10 5.36 0.00 12.51
N GLY A 11 6.32 0.92 12.67
CA GLY A 11 7.72 0.68 12.35
C GLY A 11 7.95 0.35 10.88
N LYS A 12 9.22 0.14 10.51
CA LYS A 12 9.60 -0.19 9.12
C LYS A 12 8.96 -1.47 8.59
N LYS A 13 8.61 -2.41 9.48
CA LYS A 13 7.99 -3.68 9.07
C LYS A 13 6.56 -3.50 8.58
N GLY A 14 5.82 -2.50 9.06
CA GLY A 14 4.44 -2.26 8.64
C GLY A 14 4.30 -1.94 7.16
N PHE A 15 5.22 -1.14 6.61
CA PHE A 15 5.20 -0.72 5.21
C PHE A 15 5.35 -1.90 4.23
N ARG A 16 5.99 -3.00 4.66
CA ARG A 16 6.05 -4.25 3.89
C ARG A 16 4.69 -4.90 3.68
N TYR A 17 3.68 -4.55 4.49
CA TYR A 17 2.30 -5.05 4.40
C TYR A 17 1.33 -4.02 3.82
N MET A 18 1.83 -2.86 3.37
CA MET A 18 0.99 -1.79 2.84
C MET A 18 0.94 -1.81 1.31
N ILE A 19 -0.20 -1.36 0.77
CA ILE A 19 -0.44 -1.06 -0.63
C ILE A 19 -0.90 0.40 -0.69
N LEU A 20 -0.31 1.20 -1.57
CA LEU A 20 -0.72 2.58 -1.78
C LEU A 20 -1.94 2.63 -2.71
N ALA A 21 -3.08 3.07 -2.21
CA ALA A 21 -4.27 3.32 -3.01
C ALA A 21 -4.30 4.79 -3.48
N ILE A 22 -4.26 4.98 -4.78
CA ILE A 22 -4.29 6.30 -5.43
C ILE A 22 -5.71 6.54 -5.94
N THR A 23 -6.34 7.58 -5.41
CA THR A 23 -7.67 8.03 -5.81
C THR A 23 -7.58 9.28 -6.67
N LYS A 24 -8.67 9.66 -7.33
CA LYS A 24 -8.78 10.90 -8.12
C LYS A 24 -7.84 10.93 -9.32
N MET A 25 -7.68 9.77 -9.95
CA MET A 25 -6.75 9.56 -11.04
C MET A 25 -7.23 8.39 -11.91
N ASP A 26 -7.16 8.55 -13.23
CA ASP A 26 -7.39 7.47 -14.18
C ASP A 26 -6.24 6.45 -14.16
N GLY A 27 -6.44 5.25 -14.71
CA GLY A 27 -5.49 4.12 -14.68
C GLY A 27 -4.15 4.31 -15.40
N ASP A 28 -3.59 5.53 -15.43
CA ASP A 28 -2.32 5.90 -16.05
C ASP A 28 -1.16 5.81 -15.03
N TYR A 29 -0.50 4.66 -15.03
CA TYR A 29 0.67 4.44 -14.17
C TYR A 29 1.92 5.24 -14.59
N GLU A 30 1.99 5.74 -15.83
CA GLU A 30 3.10 6.58 -16.30
C GLU A 30 3.00 7.98 -15.70
N ILE A 31 1.80 8.56 -15.65
CA ILE A 31 1.57 9.82 -14.95
C ILE A 31 1.79 9.63 -13.45
N LEU A 32 1.39 8.49 -12.88
CA LEU A 32 1.59 8.21 -11.46
C LEU A 32 3.08 8.19 -11.11
N ASN A 33 3.90 7.53 -11.93
CA ASN A 33 5.37 7.52 -11.78
C ASN A 33 5.96 8.92 -11.73
N LYS A 34 5.54 9.79 -12.67
CA LYS A 34 6.02 11.17 -12.73
C LYS A 34 5.65 11.94 -11.46
N ARG A 35 4.39 11.84 -11.02
CA ARG A 35 3.91 12.52 -9.80
C ARG A 35 4.58 12.03 -8.53
N ILE A 36 4.88 10.73 -8.42
CA ILE A 36 5.63 10.19 -7.28
C ILE A 36 7.04 10.79 -7.24
N ALA A 37 7.72 10.84 -8.39
CA ALA A 37 9.08 11.36 -8.50
C ALA A 37 9.19 12.87 -8.19
N GLU A 38 8.09 13.62 -8.28
CA GLU A 38 8.06 15.05 -7.93
C GLU A 38 8.25 15.32 -6.42
N SER A 39 7.99 14.32 -5.57
CA SER A 39 8.12 14.44 -4.12
C SER A 39 8.98 13.34 -3.53
N LYS A 40 10.09 13.73 -2.90
CA LYS A 40 10.97 12.79 -2.19
C LYS A 40 10.21 12.02 -1.10
N GLU A 41 9.32 12.67 -0.37
CA GLU A 41 8.55 12.02 0.69
C GLU A 41 7.63 10.92 0.13
N ILE A 42 7.02 11.15 -1.04
CA ILE A 42 6.15 10.16 -1.70
C ILE A 42 7.00 9.06 -2.32
N THR A 43 8.15 9.40 -2.92
CA THR A 43 9.10 8.41 -3.46
C THR A 43 9.65 7.48 -2.37
N ASP A 44 10.00 8.04 -1.20
CA ASP A 44 10.46 7.27 -0.05
C ASP A 44 9.35 6.32 0.43
N LEU A 45 8.10 6.81 0.53
CA LEU A 45 6.94 6.00 0.90
C LEU A 45 6.63 4.88 -0.12
N ASP A 46 6.66 5.18 -1.42
CA ASP A 46 6.45 4.19 -2.50
C ASP A 46 7.51 3.08 -2.40
N SER A 47 8.77 3.46 -2.17
CA SER A 47 9.88 2.53 -2.01
C SER A 47 9.73 1.64 -0.76
N GLU A 48 9.30 2.21 0.38
CA GLU A 48 9.04 1.44 1.60
C GLU A 48 7.87 0.46 1.44
N CYS A 49 6.88 0.81 0.63
CA CYS A 49 5.80 -0.06 0.17
C CYS A 49 6.23 -0.98 -0.99
N GLU A 50 7.52 -1.07 -1.32
CA GLU A 50 8.08 -1.85 -2.43
C GLU A 50 7.35 -1.62 -3.77
N ASN A 51 6.94 -0.38 -4.02
CA ASN A 51 6.20 0.09 -5.19
C ASN A 51 4.82 -0.58 -5.39
N ARG A 52 4.26 -1.21 -4.34
CA ARG A 52 2.90 -1.76 -4.37
C ARG A 52 1.88 -0.63 -4.37
N ARG A 53 1.24 -0.42 -5.51
CA ARG A 53 0.29 0.66 -5.71
C ARG A 53 -0.84 0.28 -6.66
N VAL A 54 -2.01 0.85 -6.37
CA VAL A 54 -3.25 0.63 -7.12
C VAL A 54 -3.92 1.97 -7.37
N ILE A 55 -4.51 2.14 -8.55
CA ILE A 55 -5.30 3.32 -8.89
C ILE A 55 -6.77 2.94 -8.81
N PHE A 56 -7.59 3.68 -8.05
CA PHE A 56 -9.01 3.41 -7.82
C PHE A 56 -9.95 4.29 -8.65
N GLY A 57 -9.41 5.04 -9.61
CA GLY A 57 -10.20 5.93 -10.46
C GLY A 57 -10.48 7.28 -9.82
N ASP A 58 -11.14 8.15 -10.58
CA ASP A 58 -11.63 9.47 -10.14
C ASP A 58 -13.13 9.48 -9.78
N ASN A 59 -13.82 8.36 -10.00
CA ASN A 59 -15.24 8.23 -9.69
C ASN A 59 -15.45 7.81 -8.22
N ASP A 60 -16.15 8.64 -7.46
CA ASP A 60 -16.46 8.43 -6.05
C ASP A 60 -17.65 7.48 -5.82
N LYS A 61 -18.40 7.15 -6.88
CA LYS A 61 -19.57 6.25 -6.81
C LYS A 61 -19.28 4.83 -7.24
N GLU A 62 -18.27 4.64 -8.09
CA GLU A 62 -17.96 3.33 -8.67
C GLU A 62 -16.47 3.19 -8.93
N ILE A 63 -15.86 2.15 -8.32
CA ILE A 63 -14.48 1.76 -8.61
C ILE A 63 -14.54 0.81 -9.83
N PRO A 64 -13.80 1.10 -10.92
CA PRO A 64 -13.77 0.20 -12.08
C PRO A 64 -13.33 -1.23 -11.70
N ALA A 65 -13.97 -2.23 -12.30
CA ALA A 65 -13.67 -3.64 -12.01
C ALA A 65 -12.19 -4.01 -12.27
N GLU A 66 -11.55 -3.36 -13.24
CA GLU A 66 -10.12 -3.51 -13.52
C GLU A 66 -9.23 -3.02 -12.36
N CYS A 67 -9.61 -1.93 -11.70
CA CYS A 67 -8.92 -1.41 -10.53
C CYS A 67 -9.00 -2.39 -9.36
N LEU A 68 -10.19 -2.99 -9.13
CA LEU A 68 -10.39 -4.03 -8.12
C LEU A 68 -9.56 -5.28 -8.43
N LYS A 69 -9.60 -5.77 -9.67
CA LYS A 69 -8.79 -6.92 -10.09
C LYS A 69 -7.30 -6.67 -9.89
N ARG A 70 -6.83 -5.45 -10.15
CA ARG A 70 -5.43 -5.06 -9.90
C ARG A 70 -5.11 -5.07 -8.41
N PHE A 71 -6.02 -4.58 -7.57
CA PHE A 71 -5.88 -4.66 -6.12
C PHE A 71 -5.79 -6.09 -5.63
N ASP A 72 -6.70 -6.96 -6.05
CA ASP A 72 -6.68 -8.39 -5.68
C ASP A 72 -5.35 -9.04 -6.09
N THR A 73 -4.85 -8.71 -7.28
CA THR A 73 -3.55 -9.21 -7.78
C THR A 73 -2.38 -8.76 -6.90
N GLU A 74 -2.33 -7.48 -6.52
CA GLU A 74 -1.25 -6.97 -5.66
C GLU A 74 -1.36 -7.50 -4.22
N LEU A 75 -2.59 -7.68 -3.72
CA LEU A 75 -2.85 -8.30 -2.42
C LEU A 75 -2.42 -9.77 -2.39
N GLU A 76 -2.75 -10.55 -3.43
CA GLU A 76 -2.35 -11.94 -3.54
C GLU A 76 -0.83 -12.09 -3.56
N LYS A 77 -0.13 -11.28 -4.38
CA LYS A 77 1.34 -11.24 -4.40
C LYS A 77 1.92 -10.93 -3.02
N LEU A 78 1.34 -9.96 -2.32
CA LEU A 78 1.76 -9.58 -0.98
C LEU A 78 1.60 -10.74 0.01
N VAL A 79 0.43 -11.36 0.05
CA VAL A 79 0.15 -12.49 0.96
C VAL A 79 1.05 -13.69 0.63
N LEU A 80 1.24 -14.03 -0.65
CA LEU A 80 2.10 -15.13 -1.05
C LEU A 80 3.56 -14.89 -0.65
N LYS A 81 4.09 -13.68 -0.88
CA LYS A 81 5.45 -13.31 -0.44
C LYS A 81 5.60 -13.43 1.08
N ASN A 82 4.62 -12.95 1.82
CA ASN A 82 4.63 -12.99 3.27
C ASN A 82 4.52 -14.41 3.84
N ARG A 83 3.75 -15.29 3.19
CA ARG A 83 3.69 -16.72 3.53
C ARG A 83 5.02 -17.44 3.34
N GLN A 84 5.78 -17.10 2.28
CA GLN A 84 7.12 -17.64 2.07
C GLN A 84 8.08 -17.27 3.21
N ASP A 85 7.89 -16.09 3.81
CA ASP A 85 8.65 -15.60 4.97
C ASP A 85 8.10 -16.14 6.31
N GLY A 86 7.04 -16.97 6.31
CA GLY A 86 6.39 -17.48 7.53
C GLY A 86 5.58 -16.45 8.31
N LEU A 87 5.27 -15.30 7.71
CA LEU A 87 4.62 -14.15 8.35
C LEU A 87 3.35 -13.74 7.60
N GLU A 88 2.33 -14.60 7.58
CA GLU A 88 1.14 -14.43 6.73
C GLU A 88 0.38 -13.09 6.90
N TYR A 89 0.44 -12.49 8.09
CA TYR A 89 -0.19 -11.21 8.40
C TYR A 89 0.72 -10.32 9.25
N PHE A 90 0.48 -9.01 9.20
CA PHE A 90 1.24 -8.06 10.01
C PHE A 90 0.95 -8.25 11.50
N THR A 91 2.00 -8.50 12.29
CA THR A 91 1.92 -8.61 13.74
C THR A 91 2.49 -7.37 14.42
N HIS A 92 1.80 -6.86 15.44
CA HIS A 92 2.25 -5.73 16.25
C HIS A 92 1.97 -5.99 17.73
N ASN A 93 2.78 -5.42 18.63
CA ASN A 93 2.62 -5.62 20.08
C ASN A 93 1.25 -5.15 20.61
N LEU A 94 0.63 -4.18 19.93
CA LEU A 94 -0.71 -3.69 20.24
C LEU A 94 -1.81 -4.72 19.89
N TYR A 95 -1.60 -5.61 18.91
CA TYR A 95 -2.57 -6.65 18.56
C TYR A 95 -2.65 -7.74 19.61
N GLY A 96 -1.52 -8.12 20.22
CA GLY A 96 -1.51 -9.11 21.31
C GLY A 96 -2.36 -8.67 22.52
N LYS A 97 -2.52 -7.37 22.74
CA LYS A 97 -3.39 -6.82 23.79
C LYS A 97 -4.88 -6.81 23.40
N ALA A 98 -5.18 -6.81 22.10
CA ALA A 98 -6.55 -6.79 21.59
C ALA A 98 -7.12 -8.21 21.43
N SER A 99 -6.26 -9.21 21.28
CA SER A 99 -6.63 -10.63 21.13
C SER A 99 -6.70 -11.42 22.44
N ALA A 100 -6.47 -10.76 23.59
CA ALA A 100 -6.49 -11.33 24.93
C ALA A 100 -7.77 -10.94 25.68
#